data_AF-A0A2D8RV26-F1
#
_entry.id   AF-A0A2D8RV26-F1
#
_cell.length_a   1.000
_cell.length_b   1.000
_cell.length_c   1.000
_cell.angle_alpha   90.00
_cell.angle_beta   90.00
_cell.angle_gamma   90.00
#
_symmetry.space_group_name_H-M   'P 1'
#
loop_
_entity.id
_entity.type
_entity.pdbx_description
1 polymer ?
#
loop_
_entity_poly.entity_id
_entity_poly.type
_entity_poly.pdbx_seq_one_letter_code
_entity_poly.pdbx_strand_id
1 'polypeptide(L)' 'MIFEYIPIGSSVKVTAVDVSTGLEVSVVGPSIAARSELERVALRKLRYMLDKQKDAGRGPEGDEPDPSGGGIVV' A
#
# COMPACT_ATOMS: atom_id res chain seq x y z
N MET A 1 6.98 -1.62 -11.08
CA MET A 1 5.62 -1.38 -10.55
C MET A 1 4.63 -1.51 -11.68
N ILE A 2 3.61 -2.33 -11.50
CA ILE A 2 2.45 -2.41 -12.40
C ILE A 2 1.17 -2.12 -11.62
N PHE A 3 0.11 -1.72 -12.31
CA PHE A 3 -1.18 -1.42 -11.71
C PHE A 3 -2.31 -2.17 -12.43
N GLU A 4 -3.21 -2.77 -11.66
CA GLU A 4 -4.45 -3.38 -12.11
C GLU A 4 -5.65 -2.54 -11.65
N TYR A 5 -6.69 -2.46 -12.47
CA TYR A 5 -7.92 -1.72 -12.20
C TYR A 5 -9.12 -2.63 -12.33
N ILE A 6 -9.91 -2.73 -11.26
CA ILE A 6 -11.15 -3.51 -11.23
C ILE A 6 -12.29 -2.55 -10.85
N PRO A 7 -13.14 -2.14 -11.80
CA PRO A 7 -14.34 -1.37 -11.51
C PRO A 7 -15.32 -2.17 -10.63
N ILE A 8 -15.86 -1.53 -9.60
CA ILE A 8 -16.85 -2.09 -8.67
C ILE A 8 -17.92 -1.02 -8.45
N GLY A 9 -18.97 -1.05 -9.25
CA GLY A 9 -20.03 -0.03 -9.21
C GLY A 9 -19.48 1.38 -9.45
N SER A 10 -19.71 2.28 -8.50
CA SER A 10 -19.21 3.68 -8.52
C SER A 10 -17.76 3.83 -8.02
N SER A 11 -17.08 2.72 -7.75
CA SER A 11 -15.71 2.68 -7.27
C SER A 11 -14.82 1.89 -8.21
N VAL A 12 -13.52 2.00 -8.00
CA VAL A 12 -12.50 1.17 -8.66
C VAL A 12 -11.52 0.68 -7.59
N LYS A 13 -11.28 -0.62 -7.58
CA LYS A 13 -10.16 -1.22 -6.85
C LYS A 13 -8.92 -1.09 -7.72
N VAL A 14 -7.86 -0.52 -7.17
CA VAL A 14 -6.55 -0.41 -7.81
C VAL A 14 -5.57 -1.28 -7.05
N THR A 15 -5.00 -2.26 -7.73
CA THR A 15 -3.93 -3.13 -7.20
C THR A 15 -2.60 -2.60 -7.71
N ALA A 16 -1.66 -2.28 -6.83
CA ALA A 16 -0.28 -1.98 -7.18
C ALA A 16 0.61 -3.18 -6.84
N VAL A 17 1.44 -3.60 -7.79
CA VAL A 17 2.33 -4.75 -7.64
C VAL A 17 3.77 -4.36 -7.91
N ASP A 18 4.65 -4.68 -6.95
CA ASP A 18 6.09 -4.66 -7.17
C ASP A 18 6.57 -5.99 -7.73
N VAL A 19 6.91 -6.01 -9.02
CA VAL A 19 7.32 -7.22 -9.74
C VAL A 19 8.61 -7.85 -9.23
N SER A 20 9.48 -7.08 -8.55
CA SER A 20 10.73 -7.60 -8.00
C SER A 20 10.53 -8.38 -6.71
N THR A 21 9.66 -7.91 -5.82
CA THR A 21 9.39 -8.54 -4.52
C THR A 21 8.15 -9.43 -4.52
N GLY A 22 7.30 -9.31 -5.53
CA GLY A 22 5.97 -9.94 -5.55
C GLY A 22 4.98 -9.30 -4.58
N LEU A 23 5.31 -8.17 -3.95
CA LEU A 23 4.42 -7.52 -3.01
C LEU A 23 3.27 -6.83 -3.74
N GLU A 24 2.05 -7.12 -3.29
CA GLU A 24 0.82 -6.54 -3.83
C GLU A 24 0.06 -5.77 -2.74
N VAL A 25 -0.47 -4.61 -3.11
CA VAL A 25 -1.40 -3.86 -2.25
C VAL A 25 -2.59 -3.39 -3.06
N SER A 26 -3.77 -3.42 -2.47
CA SER A 26 -4.98 -2.85 -3.06
C SER A 26 -5.45 -1.61 -2.30
N VAL A 27 -6.01 -0.66 -3.04
CA VAL A 27 -6.77 0.49 -2.55
C VAL A 27 -8.07 0.59 -3.33
N VAL A 28 -9.09 1.22 -2.75
CA VAL A 28 -10.38 1.48 -3.43
C VAL A 28 -10.61 2.97 -3.42
N GLY A 29 -11.05 3.53 -4.55
CA GLY A 29 -11.42 4.93 -4.65
C GLY A 29 -12.57 5.14 -5.65
N PRO A 30 -13.07 6.38 -5.76
CA PRO A 30 -14.15 6.72 -6.68
C PRO A 30 -13.74 6.45 -8.13
N SER A 31 -14.66 5.91 -8.95
CA SER A 31 -14.40 5.68 -10.37
C SER A 31 -14.21 6.98 -11.17
N ILE A 32 -14.71 8.11 -10.64
CA ILE A 32 -14.56 9.45 -11.20
C ILE A 32 -13.22 10.12 -10.85
N ALA A 33 -12.44 9.53 -9.93
CA ALA A 33 -11.15 10.10 -9.55
C ALA A 33 -10.16 9.99 -10.71
N ALA A 34 -9.26 10.98 -10.81
CA ALA A 34 -8.18 10.91 -11.78
C ALA A 34 -7.34 9.66 -11.53
N ARG A 35 -7.03 8.92 -12.61
CA ARG A 35 -6.23 7.69 -12.55
C ARG A 35 -4.92 7.90 -11.79
N SER A 36 -4.23 9.01 -12.05
CA SER A 36 -2.97 9.38 -11.38
C SER A 36 -3.10 9.49 -9.86
N GLU A 37 -4.24 9.96 -9.35
CA GLU A 37 -4.48 10.07 -7.90
C GLU A 37 -4.63 8.68 -7.27
N LEU A 38 -5.38 7.79 -7.92
CA LEU A 38 -5.54 6.41 -7.47
C LEU A 38 -4.21 5.64 -7.50
N GLU A 39 -3.42 5.79 -8.57
CA GLU A 39 -2.06 5.24 -8.66
C GLU A 39 -1.16 5.80 -7.55
N ARG A 40 -1.23 7.12 -7.29
CA ARG A 40 -0.42 7.78 -6.26
C ARG A 40 -0.75 7.23 -4.87
N VAL A 41 -2.02 6.97 -4.57
CA VAL A 41 -2.43 6.37 -3.28
C VAL A 41 -1.94 4.93 -3.18
N ALA A 42 -2.16 4.12 -4.22
CA ALA A 42 -1.73 2.72 -4.26
C ALA A 42 -0.21 2.58 -4.14
N LEU A 43 0.55 3.41 -4.86
CA LEU A 43 2.01 3.44 -4.83
C LEU A 43 2.55 3.87 -3.46
N ARG A 44 1.92 4.84 -2.79
CA ARG A 44 2.30 5.24 -1.43
C ARG A 44 2.13 4.07 -0.45
N LYS A 45 1.01 3.35 -0.52
CA LYS A 45 0.77 2.16 0.32
C LYS A 45 1.78 1.06 0.02
N LEU A 46 2.11 0.84 -1.26
CA LEU A 46 3.08 -0.17 -1.66
C LEU A 46 4.47 0.13 -1.10
N ARG A 47 4.93 1.38 -1.21
CA ARG A 47 6.21 1.84 -0.65
C ARG A 47 6.26 1.66 0.86
N TYR A 48 5.22 2.07 1.58
CA TYR A 48 5.12 1.86 3.02
C TYR A 48 5.26 0.39 3.41
N MET A 49 4.59 -0.52 2.69
CA MET A 49 4.68 -1.96 2.96
C MET A 49 6.03 -2.57 2.59
N LEU A 50 6.68 -2.09 1.52
CA LEU A 50 8.03 -2.49 1.16
C LEU A 50 9.04 -2.12 2.24
N ASP A 51 8.94 -0.91 2.78
CA ASP A 51 9.82 -0.45 3.84
C ASP A 51 9.57 -1.22 5.15
N LYS A 52 8.29 -1.43 5.51
CA LYS A 52 7.92 -2.26 6.66
C LYS A 52 8.45 -3.71 6.58
N GLN A 53 8.52 -4.30 5.38
CA GLN A 53 9.09 -5.64 5.20
C GLN A 53 10.61 -5.66 5.39
N LYS A 54 11.32 -4.61 4.98
CA LYS A 54 12.76 -4.49 5.25
C LYS A 54 13.03 -4.42 6.74
N ASP A 55 12.18 -3.68 7.46
CA ASP A 55 12.30 -3.54 8.92
C ASP A 55 11.96 -4.84 9.65
N ALA A 56 10.98 -5.62 9.16
CA ALA A 56 10.64 -6.92 9.74
C ALA A 56 11.74 -8.00 9.55
N GLY A 57 12.57 -7.87 8.50
CA GLY A 57 13.74 -8.72 8.29
C GLY A 57 14.93 -8.36 9.18
N ARG A 58 14.91 -7.20 9.83
CA ARG A 58 15.86 -6.78 10.84
C ARG A 58 15.33 -7.24 12.20
N GLY A 59 15.70 -8.46 12.61
CA GLY A 59 15.48 -8.94 13.98
C GLY A 59 16.04 -7.94 15.02
N PRO A 60 15.64 -8.02 16.30
CA PRO A 60 15.86 -6.96 17.28
C PRO A 60 17.35 -6.92 17.66
N GLU A 61 18.09 -6.06 16.98
CA GLU A 61 19.34 -5.53 17.51
C GLU A 61 19.11 -4.04 17.72
N GLY A 62 18.65 -3.73 18.94
CA GLY A 62 18.63 -2.42 19.61
C GLY A 62 18.10 -1.23 18.83
N ASP A 63 16.86 -0.83 19.10
CA ASP A 63 16.55 0.54 19.57
C ASP A 63 15.07 0.61 20.01
N GLU A 64 14.81 1.45 21.01
CA GLU A 64 13.57 1.58 21.79
C GLU A 64 12.26 1.56 20.98
N PRO A 65 11.15 1.03 21.55
CA PRO A 65 9.85 1.03 20.89
C PRO A 65 9.32 2.47 20.73
N ASP A 66 9.10 2.89 19.48
CA ASP A 66 8.34 4.10 19.16
C ASP A 66 6.88 3.94 19.66
N PRO A 67 6.42 4.74 20.64
CA PRO A 67 5.12 4.54 21.28
C PRO A 67 3.93 5.03 20.44
N SER A 68 4.11 5.42 19.17
CA SER A 68 3.03 6.04 18.39
C SER A 68 2.69 5.28 17.11
N GLY A 69 1.62 4.48 17.15
CA GLY A 69 1.09 3.83 15.96
C GLY A 69 -0.31 3.25 16.12
N GLY A 70 -1.24 4.03 16.68
CA GLY A 70 -2.64 3.63 16.83
C GLY A 70 -3.38 3.51 15.49
N GLY A 71 -4.43 2.69 15.51
CA GLY A 71 -5.54 2.77 14.55
C GLY A 71 -6.01 1.44 13.99
N ILE A 72 -7.03 0.86 14.62
CA ILE A 72 -7.96 -0.07 13.97
C ILE A 72 -8.53 0.63 12.72
N VAL A 73 -8.61 -0.09 11.60
CA VAL A 73 -9.53 0.26 10.53
C VAL A 73 -10.63 -0.80 10.55
N VAL A 74 -11.84 -0.30 10.78
CA VAL A 74 -13.14 -0.98 10.86
C VAL A 74 -13.47 -1.86 9.66
#